data_AF-A0A388M8X8-F1
#
_entry.id   AF-A0A388M8X8-F1
#
_cell.length_a   1.000
_cell.length_b   1.000
_cell.length_c   1.000
_cell.angle_alpha   90.00
_cell.angle_beta   90.00
_cell.angle_gamma   90.00
#
_symmetry.space_group_name_H-M   'P 1'
#
loop_
_entity.id
_entity.type
_entity.pdbx_description
1 polymer ?
#
loop_
_entity_poly.entity_id
_entity_poly.type
_entity_poly.pdbx_seq_one_letter_code
_entity_poly.pdbx_strand_id
1 'polypeptide(L)'
;MVVTAVVLNSMSEMSSSTRDMRLQLRKQRALLQSIVEAPDCVGTCEAVVQMCSALDSGVFPRQTSRWWIKRRSGGTWEDLRLSDDTTEDYYKEKLRMSRAMFNQIVAACAVHVEKIVTHYRMSLPVEQLIAFTLYRWASRETYESGTSAFGIGRATGLQDVCDVTAALLNTYPDTIKWPIGRRRVQILHAFRDKGFPNCFSAIDCTHIYIDKPAGAQSDNYYDRKQKFSVQAHVVVDLDLCILDVHVGYPGSVHDVCVLHNSNVWRRAESDGLFGAPPENLPHGVVTRGYLLGDNGYPVKCPWVIQPYGGIFQGPDEERFDTRQKVARGGV
;
A
#
# COMPACT_ATOMS: atom_id res chain seq x y z
N MET A 1 -51.92 -8.93 10.47
CA MET A 1 -52.47 -8.74 9.11
C MET A 1 -51.30 -8.48 8.18
N VAL A 2 -51.07 -9.40 7.25
CA VAL A 2 -49.97 -9.36 6.27
C VAL A 2 -50.41 -8.45 5.13
N VAL A 3 -49.74 -7.30 4.98
CA VAL A 3 -49.96 -6.42 3.82
C VAL A 3 -48.95 -6.83 2.75
N THR A 4 -49.41 -7.66 1.82
CA THR A 4 -48.65 -8.06 0.63
C THR A 4 -48.56 -6.85 -0.30
N ALA A 5 -47.41 -6.17 -0.31
CA ALA A 5 -47.13 -5.11 -1.26
C ALA A 5 -46.90 -5.73 -2.65
N VAL A 6 -47.90 -5.64 -3.53
CA VAL A 6 -47.73 -5.96 -4.96
C VAL A 6 -47.07 -4.75 -5.62
N VAL A 7 -45.74 -4.75 -5.64
CA VAL A 7 -44.97 -3.85 -6.51
C VAL A 7 -45.08 -4.39 -7.93
N LEU A 8 -45.92 -3.74 -8.75
CA LEU A 8 -45.98 -4.00 -10.19
C LEU A 8 -44.74 -3.37 -10.86
N ASN A 9 -43.69 -4.18 -10.93
CA ASN A 9 -42.52 -3.90 -11.74
C ASN A 9 -42.88 -4.15 -13.21
N SER A 10 -42.82 -3.12 -14.06
CA SER A 10 -42.72 -3.31 -15.52
C SER A 10 -41.95 -2.16 -16.15
N MET A 11 -40.63 -2.17 -15.96
CA MET A 11 -39.73 -1.70 -17.00
C MET A 11 -39.07 -2.93 -17.62
N SER A 12 -39.63 -3.42 -18.71
CA SER A 12 -38.89 -4.21 -19.68
C SER A 12 -39.50 -4.03 -21.07
N GLU A 13 -38.61 -3.70 -22.00
CA GLU A 13 -38.71 -3.77 -23.46
C GLU A 13 -39.20 -2.54 -24.24
N MET A 14 -38.22 -2.00 -24.96
CA MET A 14 -38.35 -1.05 -26.07
C MET A 14 -39.18 -1.64 -27.22
N SER A 15 -39.83 -0.73 -27.94
CA SER A 15 -40.60 -0.90 -29.20
C SER A 15 -42.06 -1.33 -29.02
N SER A 16 -42.93 -0.36 -28.69
CA SER A 16 -44.36 -0.49 -28.97
C SER A 16 -44.92 0.83 -29.49
N SER A 17 -45.81 0.73 -30.46
CA SER A 17 -46.36 1.88 -31.18
C SER A 17 -47.21 2.75 -30.25
N THR A 18 -47.41 4.03 -30.58
CA THR A 18 -48.28 4.96 -29.83
C THR A 18 -49.71 4.41 -29.62
N ARG A 19 -50.14 3.41 -30.41
CA ARG A 19 -51.41 2.69 -30.25
C ARG A 19 -51.40 1.69 -29.10
N ASP A 20 -50.30 0.96 -28.90
CA ASP A 20 -50.18 -0.08 -27.86
C ASP A 20 -50.14 0.56 -26.46
N MET A 21 -49.46 1.70 -26.35
CA MET A 21 -49.43 2.52 -25.14
C MET A 21 -50.83 3.05 -24.76
N ARG A 22 -51.64 3.46 -25.75
CA ARG A 22 -53.04 3.91 -25.51
C ARG A 22 -53.96 2.76 -25.10
N LEU A 23 -53.72 1.55 -25.61
CA LEU A 23 -54.46 0.35 -25.22
C LEU A 23 -54.12 -0.10 -23.80
N GLN A 24 -52.84 -0.04 -23.41
CA GLN A 24 -52.42 -0.29 -22.03
C GLN A 24 -53.03 0.73 -21.06
N LEU A 25 -53.00 2.02 -21.38
CA LEU A 25 -53.62 3.06 -20.56
C LEU A 25 -55.14 2.88 -20.41
N ARG A 26 -55.83 2.41 -21.46
CA ARG A 26 -57.27 2.08 -21.39
C ARG A 26 -57.55 0.87 -20.50
N LYS A 27 -56.73 -0.19 -20.60
CA LYS A 27 -56.84 -1.37 -19.72
C LYS A 27 -56.55 -1.00 -18.26
N GLN A 28 -55.56 -0.15 -18.03
CA GLN A 28 -55.21 0.35 -16.70
C GLN A 28 -56.33 1.22 -16.10
N ARG A 29 -56.97 2.06 -16.93
CA ARG A 29 -58.13 2.87 -16.52
C ARG A 29 -59.35 2.03 -16.17
N ALA A 30 -59.63 0.98 -16.95
CA ALA A 30 -60.72 0.05 -16.66
C ALA A 30 -60.47 -0.77 -15.39
N LEU A 31 -59.22 -1.20 -15.15
CA LEU A 31 -58.83 -1.90 -13.94
C LEU A 31 -58.99 -1.00 -12.70
N LEU A 32 -58.55 0.26 -12.79
CA LEU A 32 -58.71 1.25 -11.72
C LEU A 32 -60.19 1.57 -11.45
N GLN A 33 -61.04 1.61 -12.48
CA GLN A 33 -62.48 1.79 -12.30
C GLN A 33 -63.14 0.60 -11.57
N SER A 34 -62.72 -0.63 -11.86
CA SER A 34 -63.25 -1.83 -11.17
C SER A 34 -62.86 -1.91 -9.68
N ILE A 35 -61.74 -1.30 -9.29
CA ILE A 35 -61.26 -1.26 -7.90
C ILE A 35 -62.02 -0.20 -7.07
N VAL A 36 -62.56 0.84 -7.73
CA VAL A 36 -63.34 1.92 -7.09
C VAL A 36 -64.78 1.48 -6.75
N GLU A 37 -65.32 0.44 -7.38
CA GLU A 37 -66.71 -0.02 -7.15
C GLU A 37 -66.87 -1.05 -6.01
N ALA A 38 -65.78 -1.48 -5.37
CA ALA A 38 -65.85 -2.37 -4.21
C ALA A 38 -66.10 -1.57 -2.90
N PRO A 39 -67.15 -1.88 -2.11
CA PRO A 39 -67.65 -1.01 -1.04
C PRO A 39 -66.66 -0.78 0.13
N ASP A 40 -65.69 -1.69 0.33
CA ASP A 40 -64.63 -1.53 1.35
C ASP A 40 -63.31 -0.92 0.80
N CYS A 41 -63.27 -0.57 -0.50
CA CYS A 41 -62.08 -0.01 -1.17
C CYS A 41 -62.19 1.50 -1.44
N VAL A 42 -63.36 2.12 -1.28
CA VAL A 42 -63.59 3.53 -1.62
C VAL A 42 -62.75 4.46 -0.73
N GLY A 43 -62.72 4.22 0.58
CA GLY A 43 -61.97 5.07 1.53
C GLY A 43 -60.44 4.98 1.37
N THR A 44 -59.92 3.82 0.96
CA THR A 44 -58.48 3.63 0.69
C THR A 44 -58.08 4.14 -0.69
N CYS A 45 -58.95 4.03 -1.70
CA CYS A 45 -58.69 4.56 -3.04
C CYS A 45 -58.74 6.08 -3.10
N GLU A 46 -59.67 6.72 -2.39
CA GLU A 46 -59.78 8.18 -2.40
C GLU A 46 -58.57 8.84 -1.73
N ALA A 47 -58.08 8.28 -0.61
CA ALA A 47 -56.86 8.73 0.04
C ALA A 47 -55.61 8.56 -0.85
N VAL A 48 -55.50 7.46 -1.58
CA VAL A 48 -54.38 7.22 -2.52
C VAL A 48 -54.45 8.18 -3.71
N VAL A 49 -55.62 8.41 -4.29
CA VAL A 49 -55.81 9.37 -5.39
C VAL A 49 -55.52 10.80 -4.93
N GLN A 50 -55.98 11.18 -3.74
CA GLN A 50 -55.65 12.49 -3.17
C GLN A 50 -54.15 12.63 -2.89
N MET A 51 -53.48 11.59 -2.38
CA MET A 51 -52.03 11.59 -2.16
C MET A 51 -51.26 11.70 -3.48
N CYS A 52 -51.64 10.95 -4.52
CA CYS A 52 -51.04 11.08 -5.85
C CYS A 52 -51.26 12.48 -6.44
N SER A 53 -52.47 13.03 -6.32
CA SER A 53 -52.76 14.38 -6.81
C SER A 53 -51.95 15.46 -6.06
N ALA A 54 -51.73 15.30 -4.75
CA ALA A 54 -50.94 16.21 -3.92
C ALA A 54 -49.43 16.11 -4.21
N LEU A 55 -48.94 14.92 -4.60
CA LEU A 55 -47.56 14.71 -5.03
C LEU A 55 -47.29 15.30 -6.42
N ASP A 56 -48.27 15.23 -7.33
CA ASP A 56 -48.18 15.80 -8.69
C ASP A 56 -48.43 17.31 -8.72
N SER A 57 -49.26 17.83 -7.82
CA SER A 57 -49.58 19.27 -7.74
C SER A 57 -48.50 20.12 -7.06
N GLY A 58 -47.38 19.52 -6.64
CA GLY A 58 -46.26 20.22 -6.02
C GLY A 58 -46.54 20.77 -4.61
N VAL A 59 -47.61 20.31 -3.96
CA VAL A 59 -48.03 20.75 -2.62
C VAL A 59 -47.05 20.27 -1.54
N PHE A 60 -46.41 19.12 -1.75
CA PHE A 60 -45.23 18.74 -1.00
C PHE A 60 -43.99 19.28 -1.72
N PRO A 61 -43.11 20.07 -1.04
CA PRO A 61 -41.84 20.43 -1.64
C PRO A 61 -41.13 19.13 -2.00
N ARG A 62 -40.91 18.90 -3.31
CA ARG A 62 -40.03 17.81 -3.76
C ARG A 62 -38.71 18.02 -3.05
N GLN A 63 -38.42 17.19 -2.06
CA GLN A 63 -37.13 17.19 -1.42
C GLN A 63 -36.12 17.01 -2.54
N THR A 64 -35.30 18.04 -2.80
CA THR A 64 -34.31 17.98 -3.87
C THR A 64 -33.52 16.70 -3.65
N SER A 65 -33.40 15.87 -4.69
CA SER A 65 -32.64 14.62 -4.58
C SER A 65 -31.30 14.94 -3.93
N ARG A 66 -31.10 14.44 -2.72
CA ARG A 66 -29.87 14.70 -1.98
C ARG A 66 -28.79 13.92 -2.69
N TRP A 67 -28.03 14.61 -3.54
CA TRP A 67 -26.84 14.05 -4.15
C TRP A 67 -25.92 13.62 -3.01
N TRP A 68 -25.71 12.32 -2.85
CA TRP A 68 -24.84 11.74 -1.83
C TRP A 68 -23.37 11.98 -2.20
N ILE A 69 -22.95 13.24 -2.20
CA ILE A 69 -21.55 13.63 -2.37
C ILE A 69 -20.97 13.81 -0.97
N LYS A 70 -20.18 12.82 -0.56
CA LYS A 70 -19.35 12.94 0.64
C LYS A 70 -18.35 14.06 0.42
N ARG A 71 -18.38 15.10 1.26
CA ARG A 71 -17.40 16.18 1.23
C ARG A 71 -16.01 15.63 1.59
N ARG A 72 -15.00 16.16 0.93
CA ARG A 72 -13.59 15.81 1.10
C ARG A 72 -12.80 17.11 1.10
N SER A 73 -11.76 17.21 1.92
CA SER A 73 -11.02 18.46 2.07
C SER A 73 -10.15 18.77 0.85
N GLY A 74 -9.38 17.80 0.34
CA GLY A 74 -8.43 18.04 -0.76
C GLY A 74 -7.20 18.86 -0.38
N GLY A 75 -7.14 19.43 0.83
CA GLY A 75 -6.11 20.37 1.25
C GLY A 75 -4.68 19.85 1.13
N THR A 76 -4.41 18.61 1.54
CA THR A 76 -3.04 18.06 1.44
C THR A 76 -2.56 17.94 0.00
N TRP A 77 -3.47 17.65 -0.94
CA TRP A 77 -3.13 17.66 -2.36
C TRP A 77 -2.88 19.08 -2.87
N GLU A 78 -3.68 20.04 -2.44
CA GLU A 78 -3.50 21.45 -2.79
C GLU A 78 -2.15 21.98 -2.29
N ASP A 79 -1.76 21.64 -1.06
CA ASP A 79 -0.47 22.01 -0.46
C ASP A 79 0.71 21.40 -1.25
N LEU A 80 0.61 20.14 -1.67
CA LEU A 80 1.65 19.47 -2.48
C LEU A 80 1.81 20.08 -3.87
N ARG A 81 0.82 20.82 -4.37
CA ARG A 81 0.89 21.51 -5.66
C ARG A 81 1.54 22.88 -5.58
N LEU A 82 1.61 23.47 -4.37
CA LEU A 82 2.29 24.74 -4.17
C LEU A 82 3.77 24.62 -4.54
N SER A 83 4.32 25.73 -5.02
CA SER A 83 5.72 25.83 -5.41
C SER A 83 6.30 27.08 -4.78
N ASP A 84 6.81 26.89 -3.57
CA ASP A 84 7.44 27.88 -2.70
C ASP A 84 8.81 27.37 -2.19
N ASP A 85 9.44 28.12 -1.31
CA ASP A 85 10.72 27.81 -0.68
C ASP A 85 10.67 26.61 0.29
N THR A 86 9.48 26.25 0.80
CA THR A 86 9.28 25.14 1.73
C THR A 86 8.87 23.82 1.07
N THR A 87 8.62 23.86 -0.24
CA THR A 87 8.00 22.74 -0.98
C THR A 87 8.82 21.46 -0.87
N GLU A 88 10.15 21.52 -0.96
CA GLU A 88 10.99 20.32 -0.84
C GLU A 88 10.90 19.67 0.55
N ASP A 89 10.82 20.48 1.61
CA ASP A 89 10.71 19.97 2.98
C ASP A 89 9.34 19.32 3.19
N TYR A 90 8.28 19.92 2.64
CA TYR A 90 6.94 19.33 2.70
C TYR A 90 6.85 18.00 1.94
N TYR A 91 7.47 17.90 0.75
CA TYR A 91 7.55 16.63 0.01
C TYR A 91 8.32 15.55 0.79
N LYS A 92 9.45 15.90 1.40
CA LYS A 92 10.21 14.95 2.24
C LYS A 92 9.42 14.54 3.48
N GLU A 93 8.67 15.44 4.09
CA GLU A 93 7.83 15.14 5.25
C GLU A 93 6.70 14.17 4.88
N LYS A 94 5.91 14.51 3.85
CA LYS A 94 4.67 13.81 3.49
C LYS A 94 4.90 12.57 2.63
N LEU A 95 5.81 12.64 1.66
CA LEU A 95 6.06 11.59 0.67
C LEU A 95 7.40 10.85 0.88
N ARG A 96 8.24 11.30 1.82
CA ARG A 96 9.56 10.71 2.12
C ARG A 96 10.55 10.75 0.94
N MET A 97 10.35 11.68 0.02
CA MET A 97 11.23 11.88 -1.15
C MET A 97 11.25 13.34 -1.59
N SER A 98 12.22 13.71 -2.42
CA SER A 98 12.26 15.02 -3.07
C SER A 98 11.21 15.13 -4.18
N ARG A 99 10.84 16.35 -4.55
CA ARG A 99 9.92 16.58 -5.68
C ARG A 99 10.50 16.09 -7.00
N ALA A 100 11.81 16.21 -7.17
CA ALA A 100 12.51 15.72 -8.35
C ALA A 100 12.34 14.20 -8.54
N MET A 101 12.49 13.42 -7.47
CA MET A 101 12.28 11.97 -7.50
C MET A 101 10.80 11.63 -7.75
N PHE A 102 9.89 12.34 -7.10
CA PHE A 102 8.46 12.19 -7.35
C PHE A 102 8.11 12.41 -8.83
N ASN A 103 8.61 13.49 -9.45
CA ASN A 103 8.36 13.79 -10.86
C ASN A 103 8.93 12.70 -11.79
N GLN A 104 10.07 12.09 -11.46
CA GLN A 104 10.61 10.96 -12.21
C GLN A 104 9.70 9.74 -12.14
N ILE A 105 9.19 9.42 -10.94
CA ILE A 105 8.23 8.32 -10.74
C ILE A 105 6.95 8.58 -11.53
N VAL A 106 6.41 9.79 -11.47
CA VAL A 106 5.23 10.19 -12.25
C VAL A 106 5.47 9.98 -13.74
N ALA A 107 6.57 10.51 -14.27
CA ALA A 107 6.88 10.41 -15.69
C ALA A 107 7.00 8.95 -16.16
N ALA A 108 7.56 8.07 -15.33
CA ALA A 108 7.74 6.66 -15.66
C ALA A 108 6.45 5.83 -15.52
N CYS A 109 5.63 6.12 -14.51
CA CYS A 109 4.40 5.36 -14.22
C CYS A 109 3.15 5.90 -14.91
N ALA A 110 3.17 7.11 -15.49
CA ALA A 110 1.98 7.78 -16.01
C ALA A 110 1.18 6.92 -16.99
N VAL A 111 1.87 6.23 -17.91
CA VAL A 111 1.28 5.37 -18.94
C VAL A 111 0.46 4.21 -18.35
N HIS A 112 0.77 3.78 -17.13
CA HIS A 112 0.11 2.65 -16.48
C HIS A 112 -1.04 3.07 -15.55
N VAL A 113 -1.10 4.34 -15.15
CA VAL A 113 -2.03 4.85 -14.12
C VAL A 113 -3.06 5.83 -14.70
N GLU A 114 -2.88 6.27 -15.95
CA GLU A 114 -3.79 7.20 -16.61
C GLU A 114 -5.21 6.64 -16.72
N LYS A 115 -6.17 7.36 -16.14
CA LYS A 115 -7.59 6.96 -16.14
C LYS A 115 -8.35 7.63 -17.29
N ILE A 116 -9.23 6.86 -17.91
CA ILE A 116 -10.04 7.28 -19.05
C ILE A 116 -11.02 8.39 -18.64
N VAL A 117 -11.05 9.47 -19.42
CA VAL A 117 -12.06 10.52 -19.27
C VAL A 117 -13.42 9.96 -19.70
N THR A 118 -14.39 10.03 -18.81
CA THR A 118 -15.76 9.60 -19.10
C THR A 118 -16.67 10.81 -19.30
N HIS A 119 -17.80 10.62 -19.98
CA HIS A 119 -18.79 11.69 -20.17
C HIS A 119 -19.32 12.27 -18.84
N TYR A 120 -19.30 11.49 -17.76
CA TYR A 120 -19.90 11.85 -16.48
C TYR A 120 -18.91 12.46 -15.48
N ARG A 121 -17.60 12.26 -15.67
CA ARG A 121 -16.59 12.68 -14.69
C ARG A 121 -15.22 12.91 -15.33
N MET A 122 -14.64 14.07 -15.03
CA MET A 122 -13.22 14.34 -15.27
C MET A 122 -12.35 13.37 -14.48
N SER A 123 -11.34 12.82 -15.15
CA SER A 123 -10.34 11.98 -14.51
C SER A 123 -9.55 12.77 -13.46
N LEU A 124 -9.10 12.10 -12.41
CA LEU A 124 -8.16 12.68 -11.46
C LEU A 124 -6.77 12.75 -12.14
N PRO A 125 -6.00 13.84 -11.94
CA PRO A 125 -4.62 13.92 -12.37
C PRO A 125 -3.79 12.72 -11.88
N VAL A 126 -2.90 12.20 -12.72
CA VAL A 126 -2.09 11.02 -12.38
C VAL A 126 -1.12 11.32 -11.24
N GLU A 127 -0.63 12.55 -11.17
CA GLU A 127 0.20 13.07 -10.09
C GLU A 127 -0.51 12.95 -8.75
N GLN A 128 -1.81 13.27 -8.70
CA GLN A 128 -2.62 13.22 -7.48
C GLN A 128 -2.77 11.78 -6.98
N LEU A 129 -2.94 10.84 -7.90
CA LEU A 129 -3.09 9.41 -7.63
C LEU A 129 -1.77 8.82 -7.10
N ILE A 130 -0.67 9.04 -7.83
CA ILE A 130 0.66 8.60 -7.41
C ILE A 130 1.04 9.24 -6.06
N ALA A 131 0.80 10.53 -5.88
CA ALA A 131 1.07 11.22 -4.61
C ALA A 131 0.24 10.65 -3.46
N PHE A 132 -1.04 10.37 -3.68
CA PHE A 132 -1.90 9.73 -2.66
C PHE A 132 -1.37 8.35 -2.27
N THR A 133 -0.96 7.53 -3.24
CA THR A 133 -0.44 6.19 -2.97
C THR A 133 0.86 6.25 -2.17
N LEU A 134 1.81 7.10 -2.56
CA LEU A 134 3.06 7.32 -1.83
C LEU A 134 2.80 7.85 -0.41
N TYR A 135 1.89 8.82 -0.28
CA TYR A 135 1.44 9.34 1.00
C TYR A 135 0.85 8.25 1.89
N ARG A 136 0.05 7.35 1.30
CA ARG A 136 -0.59 6.25 2.03
C ARG A 136 0.44 5.29 2.62
N TRP A 137 1.54 5.02 1.92
CA TRP A 137 2.64 4.21 2.44
C TRP A 137 3.45 4.92 3.52
N ALA A 138 3.68 6.22 3.36
CA ALA A 138 4.49 7.02 4.27
C ALA A 138 3.79 7.39 5.60
N SER A 139 2.51 7.76 5.55
CA SER A 139 1.78 8.39 6.67
C SER A 139 1.19 7.40 7.69
N ARG A 140 1.04 6.12 7.31
CA ARG A 140 0.31 5.08 8.08
C ARG A 140 -1.15 5.45 8.42
N GLU A 141 -1.71 6.44 7.74
CA GLU A 141 -3.08 6.86 7.95
C GLU A 141 -4.13 5.87 7.42
N THR A 142 -5.37 6.03 7.90
CA THR A 142 -6.51 5.27 7.36
C THR A 142 -6.83 5.72 5.94
N TYR A 143 -7.43 4.83 5.13
CA TYR A 143 -7.95 5.22 3.82
C TYR A 143 -9.00 6.31 3.91
N GLU A 144 -9.76 6.38 4.99
CA GLU A 144 -10.81 7.37 5.18
C GLU A 144 -10.24 8.79 5.32
N SER A 145 -9.24 8.97 6.19
CA SER A 145 -8.55 10.26 6.36
C SER A 145 -7.74 10.63 5.12
N GLY A 146 -6.90 9.72 4.62
CA GLY A 146 -6.01 10.00 3.50
C GLY A 146 -6.76 10.32 2.20
N THR A 147 -7.81 9.57 1.85
CA THR A 147 -8.57 9.87 0.63
C THR A 147 -9.37 11.16 0.76
N SER A 148 -9.84 11.52 1.96
CA SER A 148 -10.46 12.83 2.20
C SER A 148 -9.45 13.97 2.02
N ALA A 149 -8.26 13.84 2.60
CA ALA A 149 -7.16 14.80 2.51
C ALA A 149 -6.70 15.07 1.07
N PHE A 150 -6.77 14.05 0.21
CA PHE A 150 -6.47 14.17 -1.21
C PHE A 150 -7.70 14.44 -2.09
N GLY A 151 -8.93 14.53 -1.55
CA GLY A 151 -10.12 14.75 -2.38
C GLY A 151 -10.57 13.54 -3.21
N ILE A 152 -10.06 12.34 -2.90
CA ILE A 152 -10.28 11.10 -3.65
C ILE A 152 -11.43 10.27 -3.03
N GLY A 153 -12.19 9.55 -3.86
CA GLY A 153 -13.18 8.59 -3.37
C GLY A 153 -12.50 7.37 -2.73
N ARG A 154 -13.01 6.86 -1.60
CA ARG A 154 -12.40 5.70 -0.90
C ARG A 154 -12.16 4.49 -1.82
N ALA A 155 -13.16 4.12 -2.63
CA ALA A 155 -13.02 3.02 -3.59
C ALA A 155 -11.94 3.30 -4.65
N THR A 156 -11.89 4.53 -5.15
CA THR A 156 -10.84 4.97 -6.08
C THR A 156 -9.47 4.87 -5.44
N GLY A 157 -9.28 5.38 -4.22
CA GLY A 157 -7.98 5.32 -3.52
C GLY A 157 -7.51 3.89 -3.22
N LEU A 158 -8.42 2.98 -2.89
CA LEU A 158 -8.07 1.56 -2.71
C LEU A 158 -7.56 0.92 -4.01
N GLN A 159 -8.28 1.13 -5.12
CA GLN A 159 -7.86 0.64 -6.42
C GLN A 159 -6.54 1.28 -6.86
N ASP A 160 -6.40 2.57 -6.59
CA ASP A 160 -5.23 3.36 -6.97
C ASP A 160 -3.93 2.84 -6.34
N VAL A 161 -3.97 2.49 -5.05
CA VAL A 161 -2.81 1.89 -4.38
C VAL A 161 -2.39 0.60 -5.08
N CYS A 162 -3.34 -0.25 -5.50
CA CYS A 162 -3.02 -1.47 -6.25
C CYS A 162 -2.43 -1.16 -7.63
N ASP A 163 -3.06 -0.25 -8.39
CA ASP A 163 -2.64 0.11 -9.75
C ASP A 163 -1.24 0.73 -9.76
N VAL A 164 -0.98 1.68 -8.86
CA VAL A 164 0.33 2.34 -8.72
C VAL A 164 1.39 1.34 -8.21
N THR A 165 1.04 0.41 -7.31
CA THR A 165 1.97 -0.66 -6.89
C THR A 165 2.40 -1.49 -8.10
N ALA A 166 1.43 -1.95 -8.91
CA ALA A 166 1.71 -2.75 -10.09
C ALA A 166 2.55 -1.96 -11.12
N ALA A 167 2.22 -0.69 -11.33
CA ALA A 167 2.98 0.19 -12.21
C ALA A 167 4.45 0.32 -11.76
N LEU A 168 4.71 0.53 -10.47
CA LEU A 168 6.08 0.62 -9.93
C LEU A 168 6.85 -0.68 -10.09
N LEU A 169 6.23 -1.82 -9.79
CA LEU A 169 6.87 -3.14 -9.93
C LEU A 169 7.22 -3.45 -11.39
N ASN A 170 6.38 -3.03 -12.34
CA ASN A 170 6.65 -3.19 -13.77
C ASN A 170 7.71 -2.21 -14.30
N THR A 171 7.72 -0.99 -13.79
CA THR A 171 8.66 0.07 -14.23
C THR A 171 10.06 -0.15 -13.68
N TYR A 172 10.17 -0.69 -12.46
CA TYR A 172 11.42 -0.80 -11.70
C TYR A 172 11.74 -2.24 -11.26
N PRO A 173 11.73 -3.24 -12.16
CA PRO A 173 11.91 -4.65 -11.78
C PRO A 173 13.33 -4.94 -11.24
N ASP A 174 14.35 -4.24 -11.75
CA ASP A 174 15.77 -4.49 -11.46
C ASP A 174 16.44 -3.39 -10.63
N THR A 175 15.65 -2.64 -9.86
CA THR A 175 16.15 -1.56 -9.00
C THR A 175 16.84 -2.11 -7.75
N ILE A 176 16.23 -3.11 -7.09
CA ILE A 176 16.83 -3.81 -5.96
C ILE A 176 17.60 -5.01 -6.50
N LYS A 177 18.93 -4.89 -6.51
CA LYS A 177 19.81 -5.96 -6.99
C LYS A 177 21.16 -5.93 -6.29
N TRP A 178 21.79 -7.09 -6.30
CA TRP A 178 23.14 -7.23 -5.78
C TRP A 178 24.14 -6.40 -6.60
N PRO A 179 25.09 -5.71 -5.96
CA PRO A 179 26.04 -4.87 -6.67
C PRO A 179 27.02 -5.72 -7.50
N ILE A 180 27.28 -5.26 -8.72
CA ILE A 180 28.24 -5.87 -9.65
C ILE A 180 29.28 -4.85 -10.13
N GLY A 181 30.39 -5.33 -10.68
CA GLY A 181 31.43 -4.50 -11.29
C GLY A 181 31.95 -3.41 -10.34
N ARG A 182 31.99 -2.16 -10.83
CA ARG A 182 32.55 -1.01 -10.10
C ARG A 182 31.83 -0.73 -8.77
N ARG A 183 30.51 -0.86 -8.72
CA ARG A 183 29.73 -0.58 -7.51
C ARG A 183 30.11 -1.53 -6.37
N ARG A 184 30.28 -2.81 -6.70
CA ARG A 184 30.74 -3.82 -5.72
C ARG A 184 32.10 -3.46 -5.13
N VAL A 185 33.06 -3.05 -5.97
CA VAL A 185 34.40 -2.66 -5.50
C VAL A 185 34.33 -1.43 -4.59
N GLN A 186 33.48 -0.45 -4.91
CA GLN A 186 33.27 0.73 -4.07
C GLN A 186 32.71 0.37 -2.70
N ILE A 187 31.71 -0.51 -2.64
CA ILE A 187 31.11 -0.95 -1.38
C ILE A 187 32.15 -1.66 -0.51
N LEU A 188 32.92 -2.60 -1.09
CA LEU A 188 33.97 -3.32 -0.36
C LEU A 188 35.05 -2.37 0.19
N HIS A 189 35.42 -1.35 -0.58
CA HIS A 189 36.36 -0.32 -0.10
C HIS A 189 35.77 0.52 1.02
N ALA A 190 34.52 0.95 0.90
CA ALA A 190 33.85 1.76 1.92
C ALA A 190 33.76 1.01 3.26
N PHE A 191 33.43 -0.29 3.24
CA PHE A 191 33.45 -1.10 4.46
C PHE A 191 34.86 -1.36 4.99
N ARG A 192 35.85 -1.54 4.12
CA ARG A 192 37.27 -1.64 4.52
C ARG A 192 37.71 -0.41 5.30
N ASP A 193 37.34 0.79 4.85
CA ASP A 193 37.66 2.06 5.53
C ASP A 193 37.02 2.15 6.92
N LYS A 194 35.89 1.45 7.14
CA LYS A 194 35.25 1.29 8.45
C LYS A 194 35.87 0.19 9.32
N GLY A 195 36.85 -0.55 8.80
CA GLY A 195 37.53 -1.65 9.48
C GLY A 195 36.95 -3.04 9.19
N PHE A 196 36.12 -3.18 8.15
CA PHE A 196 35.46 -4.42 7.75
C PHE A 196 35.88 -4.83 6.32
N PRO A 197 37.14 -5.28 6.13
CA PRO A 197 37.61 -5.75 4.82
C PRO A 197 36.76 -6.92 4.31
N ASN A 198 36.48 -6.94 3.01
CA ASN A 198 35.60 -7.91 2.36
C ASN A 198 34.15 -7.96 2.89
N CYS A 199 33.69 -6.97 3.66
CA CYS A 199 32.27 -6.85 3.99
C CYS A 199 31.48 -6.29 2.81
N PHE A 200 30.40 -6.98 2.44
CA PHE A 200 29.54 -6.59 1.31
C PHE A 200 28.41 -5.66 1.72
N SER A 201 27.85 -5.84 2.92
CA SER A 201 26.62 -5.17 3.32
C SER A 201 26.33 -5.44 4.79
N ALA A 202 25.43 -4.67 5.39
CA ALA A 202 24.77 -5.04 6.63
C ALA A 202 23.44 -5.75 6.35
N ILE A 203 23.03 -6.62 7.27
CA ILE A 203 21.79 -7.37 7.21
C ILE A 203 21.01 -7.24 8.51
N ASP A 204 19.71 -7.01 8.40
CA ASP A 204 18.83 -6.88 9.57
C ASP A 204 17.39 -7.29 9.27
N CYS A 205 16.65 -7.62 10.32
CA CYS A 205 15.22 -7.89 10.28
C CYS A 205 14.45 -6.70 10.86
N THR A 206 13.34 -6.34 10.22
CA THR A 206 12.42 -5.32 10.69
C THR A 206 10.98 -5.82 10.61
N HIS A 207 10.11 -5.23 11.44
CA HIS A 207 8.71 -5.61 11.54
C HIS A 207 7.82 -4.59 10.83
N ILE A 208 7.08 -5.06 9.82
CA ILE A 208 5.98 -4.33 9.19
C ILE A 208 4.72 -4.64 10.00
N TYR A 209 4.26 -3.67 10.78
CA TYR A 209 3.05 -3.83 11.59
C TYR A 209 1.82 -3.91 10.71
N ILE A 210 0.95 -4.86 11.03
CA ILE A 210 -0.31 -5.12 10.33
C ILE A 210 -1.46 -5.12 11.32
N ASP A 211 -2.67 -4.97 10.80
CA ASP A 211 -3.87 -5.29 11.58
C ASP A 211 -3.91 -6.80 11.86
N LYS A 212 -4.65 -7.18 12.90
CA LYS A 212 -4.83 -8.59 13.25
C LYS A 212 -5.36 -9.36 12.03
N PRO A 213 -4.64 -10.37 11.53
CA PRO A 213 -5.09 -11.11 10.35
C PRO A 213 -6.38 -11.87 10.67
N ALA A 214 -7.40 -11.70 9.82
CA ALA A 214 -8.66 -12.41 9.93
C ALA A 214 -8.52 -13.85 9.40
N GLY A 215 -8.98 -14.84 10.16
CA GLY A 215 -8.99 -16.25 9.73
C GLY A 215 -7.64 -16.99 9.81
N ALA A 216 -6.57 -16.34 10.26
CA ALA A 216 -5.30 -16.99 10.58
C ALA A 216 -5.14 -17.17 12.09
N GLN A 217 -4.27 -18.10 12.51
CA GLN A 217 -3.80 -18.17 13.90
C GLN A 217 -3.02 -16.89 14.21
N SER A 218 -3.68 -15.92 14.84
CA SER A 218 -3.14 -14.57 15.05
C SER A 218 -1.88 -14.55 15.89
N ASP A 219 -1.69 -15.56 16.74
CA ASP A 219 -0.55 -15.68 17.65
C ASP A 219 0.77 -15.82 16.87
N ASN A 220 0.72 -16.37 15.66
CA ASN A 220 1.91 -16.48 14.79
C ASN A 220 2.40 -15.10 14.32
N TYR A 221 1.54 -14.09 14.26
CA TYR A 221 1.91 -12.75 13.82
C TYR A 221 2.33 -11.86 14.98
N TYR A 222 2.25 -12.36 16.20
CA TYR A 222 2.47 -11.59 17.40
C TYR A 222 3.96 -11.54 17.75
N ASP A 223 4.54 -10.34 17.65
CA ASP A 223 5.96 -10.14 17.84
C ASP A 223 6.36 -10.03 19.33
N ARG A 224 7.67 -9.89 19.57
CA ARG A 224 8.24 -9.70 20.91
C ARG A 224 7.76 -8.40 21.58
N LYS A 225 7.26 -7.43 20.81
CA LYS A 225 6.69 -6.16 21.28
C LYS A 225 5.18 -6.22 21.45
N GLN A 226 4.58 -7.41 21.38
CA GLN A 226 3.15 -7.63 21.59
C GLN A 226 2.30 -6.90 20.53
N LYS A 227 2.77 -6.88 19.28
CA LYS A 227 2.08 -6.30 18.12
C LYS A 227 2.02 -7.29 16.96
N PHE A 228 0.94 -7.23 16.17
CA PHE A 228 0.82 -8.01 14.95
C PHE A 228 1.74 -7.45 13.87
N SER A 229 2.59 -8.29 13.29
CA SER A 229 3.54 -7.88 12.26
C SER A 229 3.90 -9.00 11.30
N VAL A 230 4.43 -8.59 10.16
CA VAL A 230 5.13 -9.43 9.18
C VAL A 230 6.58 -8.97 9.17
N GLN A 231 7.51 -9.92 9.12
CA GLN A 231 8.94 -9.64 9.05
C GLN A 231 9.38 -9.32 7.63
N ALA A 232 10.25 -8.33 7.54
CA ALA A 232 11.03 -7.97 6.37
C ALA A 232 12.51 -8.05 6.74
N HIS A 233 13.23 -8.86 6.00
CA HIS A 233 14.66 -9.03 6.10
C HIS A 233 15.31 -8.25 4.97
N VAL A 234 16.25 -7.36 5.31
CA VAL A 234 16.78 -6.35 4.39
C VAL A 234 18.30 -6.36 4.44
N VAL A 235 18.92 -6.32 3.27
CA VAL A 235 20.36 -6.20 3.10
C VAL A 235 20.67 -4.83 2.51
N VAL A 236 21.50 -4.03 3.18
CA VAL A 236 21.74 -2.61 2.84
C VAL A 236 23.22 -2.25 2.94
N ASP A 237 23.71 -1.47 1.96
CA ASP A 237 25.09 -0.97 1.95
C ASP A 237 25.27 0.33 2.76
N LEU A 238 26.51 0.82 2.84
CA LEU A 238 26.85 2.05 3.58
C LEU A 238 26.27 3.34 2.97
N ASP A 239 25.74 3.30 1.74
CA ASP A 239 25.05 4.44 1.12
C ASP A 239 23.52 4.33 1.29
N LEU A 240 23.06 3.48 2.22
CA LEU A 240 21.64 3.20 2.50
C LEU A 240 20.89 2.58 1.32
N CYS A 241 21.60 2.00 0.34
CA CYS A 241 20.97 1.37 -0.81
C CYS A 241 20.58 -0.07 -0.45
N ILE A 242 19.29 -0.39 -0.64
CA ILE A 242 18.76 -1.73 -0.44
C ILE A 242 19.24 -2.65 -1.58
N LEU A 243 19.93 -3.72 -1.22
CA LEU A 243 20.54 -4.68 -2.16
C LEU A 243 19.70 -5.95 -2.32
N ASP A 244 19.00 -6.38 -1.26
CA ASP A 244 18.11 -7.53 -1.24
C ASP A 244 17.03 -7.33 -0.18
N VAL A 245 15.81 -7.83 -0.47
CA VAL A 245 14.68 -7.79 0.47
C VAL A 245 13.96 -9.13 0.44
N HIS A 246 13.64 -9.66 1.61
CA HIS A 246 12.81 -10.83 1.78
C HIS A 246 11.71 -10.56 2.80
N VAL A 247 10.43 -10.60 2.38
CA VAL A 247 9.28 -10.26 3.23
C VAL A 247 8.28 -11.41 3.21
N GLY A 248 7.55 -11.58 4.32
CA GLY A 248 6.33 -12.41 4.33
C GLY A 248 6.18 -13.34 5.53
N TYR A 249 7.22 -13.46 6.36
CA TYR A 249 7.15 -14.33 7.53
C TYR A 249 6.35 -13.69 8.66
N PRO A 250 5.53 -14.47 9.40
CA PRO A 250 4.85 -13.97 10.58
C PRO A 250 5.80 -13.38 11.63
N GLY A 251 5.36 -12.36 12.37
CA GLY A 251 6.15 -11.64 13.37
C GLY A 251 6.74 -12.46 14.51
N SER A 252 6.24 -13.67 14.77
CA SER A 252 6.79 -14.55 15.81
C SER A 252 8.00 -15.39 15.34
N VAL A 253 8.24 -15.48 14.03
CA VAL A 253 9.33 -16.30 13.46
C VAL A 253 10.69 -15.73 13.87
N HIS A 254 11.69 -16.56 14.11
CA HIS A 254 13.04 -16.08 14.44
C HIS A 254 13.81 -15.63 13.19
N ASP A 255 14.66 -14.62 13.31
CA ASP A 255 15.47 -14.05 12.23
C ASP A 255 16.28 -15.13 11.48
N VAL A 256 16.85 -16.08 12.21
CA VAL A 256 17.51 -17.28 11.66
C VAL A 256 16.65 -18.05 10.66
N CYS A 257 15.38 -18.28 10.99
CA CYS A 257 14.46 -19.01 10.13
C CYS A 257 14.17 -18.22 8.86
N VAL A 258 14.02 -16.90 8.98
CA VAL A 258 13.83 -16.02 7.81
C VAL A 258 15.08 -16.04 6.93
N LEU A 259 16.27 -15.95 7.53
CA LEU A 259 17.55 -16.03 6.83
C LEU A 259 17.65 -17.32 6.01
N HIS A 260 17.47 -18.50 6.62
CA HIS A 260 17.61 -19.78 5.93
C HIS A 260 16.66 -19.97 4.74
N ASN A 261 15.50 -19.31 4.75
CA ASN A 261 14.53 -19.39 3.66
C ASN A 261 14.64 -18.24 2.64
N SER A 262 15.54 -17.28 2.89
CA SER A 262 15.72 -16.10 2.03
C SER A 262 16.47 -16.41 0.73
N ASN A 263 16.34 -15.50 -0.25
CA ASN A 263 17.08 -15.59 -1.51
C ASN A 263 18.58 -15.41 -1.30
N VAL A 264 19.00 -14.54 -0.38
CA VAL A 264 20.42 -14.32 -0.07
C VAL A 264 21.08 -15.60 0.45
N TRP A 265 20.40 -16.37 1.30
CA TRP A 265 20.91 -17.67 1.76
C TRP A 265 21.09 -18.64 0.60
N ARG A 266 20.07 -18.81 -0.25
CA ARG A 266 20.16 -19.71 -1.41
C ARG A 266 21.34 -19.36 -2.31
N ARG A 267 21.52 -18.08 -2.62
CA ARG A 267 22.60 -17.58 -3.48
C ARG A 267 23.98 -17.69 -2.84
N ALA A 268 24.07 -17.54 -1.51
CA ALA A 268 25.30 -17.74 -0.78
C ALA A 268 25.79 -19.19 -0.91
N GLU A 269 24.87 -20.16 -0.76
CA GLU A 269 25.17 -21.58 -0.82
C GLU A 269 25.37 -22.11 -2.25
N SER A 270 24.61 -21.63 -3.24
CA SER A 270 24.69 -22.14 -4.62
C SER A 270 25.71 -21.43 -5.52
N ASP A 271 25.78 -20.10 -5.42
CA ASP A 271 26.47 -19.28 -6.42
C ASP A 271 27.76 -18.66 -5.89
N GLY A 272 28.07 -18.86 -4.60
CA GLY A 272 29.20 -18.20 -3.95
C GLY A 272 29.06 -16.68 -3.97
N LEU A 273 27.87 -16.16 -3.65
CA LEU A 273 27.53 -14.73 -3.67
C LEU A 273 28.62 -13.82 -3.04
N PHE A 274 29.25 -14.31 -1.98
CA PHE A 274 30.30 -13.63 -1.23
C PHE A 274 31.73 -13.97 -1.68
N GLY A 275 31.93 -14.32 -2.95
CA GLY A 275 33.24 -14.64 -3.50
C GLY A 275 34.05 -13.41 -3.91
N ALA A 276 34.68 -12.69 -2.99
CA ALA A 276 35.74 -11.71 -3.29
C ALA A 276 37.14 -12.35 -3.18
N PRO A 277 38.20 -11.70 -3.72
CA PRO A 277 39.56 -12.13 -3.52
C PRO A 277 39.89 -12.30 -2.03
N PRO A 278 40.56 -13.38 -1.63
CA PRO A 278 40.86 -13.64 -0.23
C PRO A 278 41.73 -12.54 0.34
N GLU A 279 41.36 -12.06 1.53
CA GLU A 279 42.15 -11.09 2.29
C GLU A 279 42.60 -11.71 3.61
N ASN A 280 43.91 -11.62 3.88
CA ASN A 280 44.52 -12.12 5.10
C ASN A 280 44.40 -11.06 6.20
N LEU A 281 43.65 -11.39 7.23
CA LEU A 281 43.55 -10.61 8.45
C LEU A 281 44.65 -11.04 9.44
N PRO A 282 44.92 -10.23 10.47
CA PRO A 282 45.80 -10.63 11.57
C PRO A 282 45.41 -12.00 12.13
N HIS A 283 46.41 -12.72 12.66
CA HIS A 283 46.24 -14.07 13.22
C HIS A 283 45.85 -15.16 12.21
N GLY A 284 46.04 -14.91 10.90
CA GLY A 284 45.89 -15.92 9.84
C GLY A 284 44.44 -16.19 9.42
N VAL A 285 43.50 -15.32 9.82
CA VAL A 285 42.10 -15.43 9.39
C VAL A 285 41.98 -14.95 7.95
N VAL A 286 41.39 -15.76 7.06
CA VAL A 286 41.18 -15.39 5.65
C VAL A 286 39.71 -15.10 5.42
N THR A 287 39.39 -13.91 4.93
CA THR A 287 38.02 -13.55 4.55
C THR A 287 37.87 -13.47 3.03
N ARG A 288 36.77 -14.02 2.50
CA ARG A 288 36.41 -13.93 1.06
C ARG A 288 35.21 -13.02 0.84
N GLY A 289 34.33 -12.88 1.82
CA GLY A 289 33.15 -12.04 1.74
C GLY A 289 32.15 -12.40 2.83
N TYR A 290 31.53 -11.40 3.44
CA TYR A 290 30.53 -11.60 4.47
C TYR A 290 29.60 -10.39 4.62
N LEU A 291 28.57 -10.56 5.44
CA LEU A 291 27.61 -9.55 5.88
C LEU A 291 27.77 -9.26 7.37
N LEU A 292 27.46 -8.04 7.79
CA LEU A 292 27.36 -7.68 9.21
C LEU A 292 25.93 -7.86 9.69
N GLY A 293 25.70 -8.82 10.59
CA GLY A 293 24.40 -9.09 11.21
C GLY A 293 24.35 -8.68 12.69
N ASP A 294 23.21 -8.87 13.33
CA ASP A 294 23.07 -8.81 14.79
C ASP A 294 23.24 -10.19 15.45
N ASN A 295 23.04 -10.26 16.76
CA ASN A 295 23.09 -11.50 17.52
C ASN A 295 21.84 -12.39 17.32
N GLY A 296 20.88 -11.96 16.51
CA GLY A 296 19.73 -12.76 16.10
C GLY A 296 20.08 -13.80 15.04
N TYR A 297 21.24 -13.69 14.40
CA TYR A 297 21.69 -14.61 13.35
C TYR A 297 22.51 -15.80 13.89
N PRO A 298 22.67 -16.89 13.10
CA PRO A 298 23.38 -18.07 13.54
C PRO A 298 24.90 -17.83 13.62
N VAL A 299 25.49 -18.09 14.79
CA VAL A 299 26.94 -18.03 15.01
C VAL A 299 27.74 -18.92 14.03
N LYS A 300 27.14 -20.01 13.56
CA LYS A 300 27.77 -20.97 12.65
C LYS A 300 27.72 -20.57 11.17
N CYS A 301 27.15 -19.41 10.84
CA CYS A 301 27.07 -18.96 9.45
C CYS A 301 28.43 -18.40 8.98
N PRO A 302 29.08 -18.98 7.97
CA PRO A 302 30.44 -18.58 7.57
C PRO A 302 30.51 -17.20 6.92
N TRP A 303 29.37 -16.64 6.51
CA TRP A 303 29.27 -15.37 5.78
C TRP A 303 28.41 -14.32 6.48
N VAL A 304 28.01 -14.53 7.75
CA VAL A 304 27.41 -13.49 8.60
C VAL A 304 28.28 -13.31 9.83
N ILE A 305 28.82 -12.11 10.00
CA ILE A 305 29.60 -11.72 11.18
C ILE A 305 28.70 -10.92 12.11
N GLN A 306 28.61 -11.40 13.35
CA GLN A 306 27.84 -10.84 14.45
C GLN A 306 28.78 -10.15 15.46
N PRO A 307 28.27 -9.26 16.31
CA PRO A 307 29.05 -8.75 17.42
C PRO A 307 29.44 -9.87 18.39
N TYR A 308 30.48 -9.64 19.18
CA TYR A 308 30.85 -10.55 20.27
C TYR A 308 29.76 -10.58 21.35
N GLY A 309 29.19 -9.41 21.69
CA GLY A 309 28.18 -9.27 22.73
C GLY A 309 28.70 -9.61 24.14
N GLY A 310 27.80 -9.61 25.13
CA GLY A 310 28.11 -9.96 26.52
C GLY A 310 28.33 -8.77 27.47
N ILE A 311 28.41 -9.07 28.77
CA ILE A 311 28.54 -8.07 29.85
C ILE A 311 30.01 -7.73 30.13
N PHE A 312 30.91 -8.69 29.93
CA PHE A 312 32.35 -8.53 30.14
C PHE A 312 33.05 -8.70 28.80
N GLN A 313 33.39 -7.59 28.17
CA GLN A 313 34.11 -7.56 26.90
C GLN A 313 35.55 -7.11 27.12
N GLY A 314 36.48 -7.76 26.44
CA GLY A 314 37.84 -7.22 26.32
C GLY A 314 37.84 -5.89 25.52
N PRO A 315 38.87 -5.04 25.65
CA PRO A 315 38.93 -3.77 24.92
C PRO A 315 38.81 -3.92 23.40
N ASP A 316 39.33 -5.01 22.83
CA ASP A 316 39.27 -5.27 21.40
C ASP A 316 37.88 -5.72 20.93
N GLU A 317 37.16 -6.49 21.76
CA GLU A 317 35.79 -6.94 21.48
C GLU A 317 34.82 -5.75 21.53
N GLU A 318 34.94 -4.90 22.55
CA GLU A 318 34.15 -3.67 22.67
C GLU A 318 34.41 -2.72 21.48
N ARG A 319 35.68 -2.59 21.07
CA ARG A 319 36.06 -1.78 19.91
C ARG A 319 35.47 -2.34 18.62
N PHE A 320 35.47 -3.66 18.45
CA PHE A 320 34.86 -4.33 17.30
C PHE A 320 33.35 -4.07 17.27
N ASP A 321 32.64 -4.36 18.37
CA ASP A 321 31.19 -4.20 18.49
C ASP A 321 30.77 -2.74 18.28
N THR A 322 31.55 -1.78 18.81
CA THR A 322 31.31 -0.34 18.59
C THR A 322 31.44 0.03 17.12
N ARG A 323 32.50 -0.42 16.45
CA ARG A 323 32.68 -0.17 15.00
C ARG A 323 31.57 -0.80 14.19
N GLN A 324 31.16 -2.02 14.53
CA GLN A 324 30.11 -2.71 13.80
C GLN A 324 28.77 -2.01 13.99
N LYS A 325 28.46 -1.59 15.22
CA LYS A 325 27.26 -0.81 15.53
C LYS A 325 27.24 0.51 14.78
N VAL A 326 28.38 1.20 14.62
CA VAL A 326 28.46 2.42 13.81
C VAL A 326 28.29 2.11 12.32
N ALA A 327 28.93 1.04 11.82
CA ALA A 327 28.81 0.63 10.42
C ALA A 327 27.41 0.15 10.06
N ARG A 328 26.66 -0.43 11.01
CA ARG A 328 25.26 -0.87 10.83
C ARG A 328 24.24 0.21 11.20
N GLY A 329 24.57 1.12 12.12
CA GLY A 329 23.66 2.19 12.56
C GLY A 329 23.71 3.43 11.67
N GLY A 330 24.76 3.55 10.84
CA GLY A 330 24.77 4.45 9.70
C GLY A 330 24.14 3.83 8.44
N VAL A 331 23.51 2.65 8.57
CA VAL A 331 22.80 1.89 7.53
C VAL A 331 21.30 1.84 7.82
#